data_AF-A0A534XV13-F1
#
_entry.id   AF-A0A534XV13-F1
#
_cell.length_a   1.000
_cell.length_b   1.000
_cell.length_c   1.000
_cell.angle_alpha   90.00
_cell.angle_beta   90.00
_cell.angle_gamma   90.00
#
_symmetry.space_group_name_H-M   'P 1'
#
loop_
_entity.id
_entity.type
_entity.pdbx_description
1 polymer ?
#
loop_
_entity_poly.entity_id
_entity_poly.type
_entity_poly.pdbx_seq_one_letter_code
_entity_poly.pdbx_strand_id
1 'polypeptide(L)'
;MKSLQAGVLPGLAAVVLLQGCATIFTGTHDTLRFDANVPGVRLTLDGMYQGELPLTIDMSRNFMGGRRFLARFEREGYVTQEFQLNRDFNAVSILDISSPITSGGVDVLTGSIMKFSPRDYHVQMLEKSDSASSQAFRRSLELYRFALTNHARLQEDIARGAGSHLETFAWLVGNGDEAAARLVSAAILDHSAALLPAPTAPEFVRQFDRMLAEDALLRTYRLN
;
A
#
# COMPACT_ATOMS: atom_id res chain seq x y z
N MET A 1 0.80 -47.32 -64.52
CA MET A 1 1.56 -48.43 -63.91
C MET A 1 1.37 -48.37 -62.39
N LYS A 2 0.83 -49.47 -61.83
CA LYS A 2 0.88 -49.93 -60.43
C LYS A 2 0.44 -48.98 -59.29
N SER A 3 -0.76 -49.30 -58.81
CA SER A 3 -1.24 -49.26 -57.42
C SER A 3 -0.18 -49.56 -56.35
N LEU A 4 -0.29 -48.92 -55.18
CA LEU A 4 -0.04 -49.58 -53.89
C LEU A 4 -0.77 -48.85 -52.76
N GLN A 5 -1.68 -49.59 -52.12
CA GLN A 5 -2.37 -49.24 -50.89
C GLN A 5 -1.46 -49.45 -49.66
N ALA A 6 -1.85 -48.78 -48.57
CA ALA A 6 -1.78 -49.20 -47.18
C ALA A 6 -0.40 -49.42 -46.54
N GLY A 7 -0.09 -48.54 -45.60
CA GLY A 7 0.87 -48.74 -44.53
C GLY A 7 0.46 -47.92 -43.33
N VAL A 8 -0.49 -48.43 -42.54
CA VAL A 8 -0.76 -47.94 -41.19
C VAL A 8 0.44 -48.33 -40.33
N LEU A 9 1.21 -47.36 -39.82
CA LEU A 9 2.08 -47.58 -38.67
C LEU A 9 1.78 -46.51 -37.61
N PRO A 10 1.42 -46.93 -36.38
CA PRO A 10 0.89 -46.06 -35.34
C PRO A 10 2.03 -45.44 -34.54
N GLY A 11 1.83 -44.21 -34.06
CA GLY A 11 2.70 -43.66 -33.02
C GLY A 11 3.13 -42.23 -33.28
N LEU A 12 2.21 -41.28 -33.12
CA LEU A 12 2.54 -39.94 -32.62
C LEU A 12 1.28 -39.20 -32.10
N ALA A 13 0.39 -39.91 -31.41
CA ALA A 13 -0.86 -39.35 -30.85
C ALA A 13 -0.84 -39.35 -29.31
N ALA A 14 0.25 -38.88 -28.69
CA ALA A 14 0.41 -38.93 -27.23
C ALA A 14 1.06 -37.68 -26.60
N VAL A 15 0.92 -36.48 -27.20
CA VAL A 15 1.42 -35.22 -26.57
C VAL A 15 0.47 -34.04 -26.78
N VAL A 16 -0.85 -34.22 -26.60
CA VAL A 16 -1.82 -33.09 -26.67
C VAL A 16 -2.87 -33.11 -25.55
N LEU A 17 -2.56 -33.62 -24.35
CA LEU A 17 -3.54 -33.65 -23.24
C LEU A 17 -3.05 -33.08 -21.90
N LEU A 18 -1.98 -32.27 -21.91
CA LEU A 18 -1.52 -31.54 -20.71
C LEU A 18 -1.64 -30.02 -20.84
N GLN A 19 -2.56 -29.51 -21.67
CA GLN A 19 -2.97 -28.12 -21.56
C GLN A 19 -3.89 -28.02 -20.35
N GLY A 20 -3.28 -27.59 -19.25
CA GLY A 20 -3.78 -27.74 -17.89
C GLY A 20 -5.21 -27.24 -17.70
N CYS A 21 -5.95 -27.99 -16.90
CA CYS A 21 -6.97 -27.41 -16.04
C CYS A 21 -6.27 -26.34 -15.19
N ALA A 22 -6.26 -25.09 -15.65
CA ALA A 22 -6.11 -23.95 -14.77
C ALA A 22 -7.33 -23.99 -13.83
N THR A 23 -7.21 -24.70 -12.71
CA THR A 23 -8.14 -24.56 -11.61
C THR A 23 -8.03 -23.13 -11.13
N ILE A 24 -8.88 -22.25 -11.68
CA ILE A 24 -9.17 -20.92 -11.13
C ILE A 24 -9.92 -21.16 -9.82
N PHE A 25 -9.22 -21.65 -8.80
CA PHE A 25 -9.60 -21.44 -7.41
C PHE A 25 -9.25 -19.99 -7.08
N THR A 26 -10.00 -19.05 -7.65
CA THR A 26 -10.05 -17.74 -6.99
C THR A 26 -10.76 -18.01 -5.66
N GLY A 27 -10.07 -17.83 -4.52
CA GLY A 27 -10.60 -18.16 -3.20
C GLY A 27 -11.82 -17.31 -2.87
N THR A 28 -12.87 -17.82 -2.23
CA THR A 28 -14.17 -17.11 -2.01
C THR A 28 -14.09 -15.87 -1.10
N HIS A 29 -12.91 -15.51 -0.61
CA HIS A 29 -12.66 -14.40 0.30
C HIS A 29 -11.55 -13.50 -0.23
N ASP A 30 -11.65 -12.21 0.08
CA ASP A 30 -10.58 -11.23 -0.05
C ASP A 30 -10.13 -10.81 1.34
N THR A 31 -8.84 -10.93 1.61
CA THR A 31 -8.21 -10.40 2.83
C THR A 31 -7.90 -8.93 2.61
N LEU A 32 -8.58 -8.03 3.31
CA LEU A 32 -8.33 -6.58 3.26
C LEU A 32 -7.48 -6.17 4.46
N ARG A 33 -6.45 -5.34 4.22
CA ARG A 33 -5.59 -4.76 5.25
C ARG A 33 -5.79 -3.27 5.32
N PHE A 34 -5.96 -2.77 6.53
CA PHE A 34 -6.10 -1.36 6.83
C PHE A 34 -4.99 -0.94 7.79
N ASP A 35 -4.28 0.12 7.42
CA ASP A 35 -3.24 0.76 8.21
C ASP A 35 -3.49 2.26 8.28
N ALA A 36 -2.90 2.94 9.26
CA ALA A 36 -2.97 4.40 9.38
C ALA A 36 -1.61 4.95 9.84
N ASN A 37 -1.42 6.25 9.63
CA ASN A 37 -0.26 6.97 10.16
C ASN A 37 -0.28 7.04 11.70
N VAL A 38 -1.45 7.03 12.32
CA VAL A 38 -1.59 7.05 13.79
C VAL A 38 -2.25 5.76 14.30
N PRO A 39 -1.90 5.29 15.52
CA PRO A 39 -2.52 4.11 16.11
C PRO A 39 -3.94 4.40 16.64
N GLY A 40 -4.74 3.35 16.80
CA GLY A 40 -6.05 3.42 17.46
C GLY A 40 -7.15 4.06 16.61
N VAL A 41 -6.99 4.08 15.29
CA VAL A 41 -8.03 4.54 14.37
C VAL A 41 -9.11 3.47 14.29
N ARG A 42 -10.32 3.80 14.72
CA ARG A 42 -11.50 2.94 14.68
C ARG A 42 -12.00 2.78 13.25
N LEU A 43 -12.16 1.53 12.79
CA LEU A 43 -12.84 1.21 11.52
C LEU A 43 -14.27 0.75 11.78
N THR A 44 -15.20 1.35 11.05
CA THR A 44 -16.56 0.81 10.87
C THR A 44 -16.84 0.59 9.38
N LEU A 45 -17.55 -0.49 9.06
CA LEU A 45 -18.06 -0.78 7.72
C LEU A 45 -19.58 -0.79 7.78
N ASP A 46 -20.23 0.11 7.03
CA ASP A 46 -21.69 0.32 7.05
C ASP A 46 -22.24 0.52 8.48
N GLY A 47 -21.48 1.27 9.30
CA GLY A 47 -21.83 1.53 10.70
C GLY A 47 -21.52 0.39 11.68
N MET A 48 -21.09 -0.78 11.20
CA MET A 48 -20.67 -1.89 12.06
C MET A 48 -19.19 -1.80 12.42
N TYR A 49 -18.88 -1.78 13.72
CA TYR A 49 -17.51 -1.77 14.21
C TYR A 49 -16.74 -3.04 13.82
N GLN A 50 -15.56 -2.85 13.25
CA GLN A 50 -14.67 -3.94 12.84
C GLN A 50 -13.44 -4.09 13.75
N GLY A 51 -12.95 -2.98 14.31
CA GLY A 51 -11.72 -2.96 15.11
C GLY A 51 -10.99 -1.61 15.05
N GLU A 52 -9.75 -1.59 15.54
CA GLU A 52 -8.83 -0.47 15.42
C GLU A 52 -7.63 -0.83 14.54
N LEU A 53 -7.12 0.14 13.79
CA LEU A 53 -5.98 -0.04 12.88
C LEU A 53 -4.65 -0.14 13.67
N PRO A 54 -3.70 -0.99 13.23
CA PRO A 54 -3.75 -1.82 12.01
C PRO A 54 -4.69 -3.02 12.13
N LEU A 55 -5.50 -3.26 11.08
CA LEU A 55 -6.55 -4.27 11.08
C LEU A 55 -6.56 -5.06 9.77
N THR A 56 -6.65 -6.39 9.88
CA THR A 56 -6.87 -7.28 8.74
C THR A 56 -8.24 -7.94 8.88
N ILE A 57 -9.05 -7.88 7.82
CA ILE A 57 -10.37 -8.51 7.77
C ILE A 57 -10.49 -9.44 6.56
N ASP A 58 -11.09 -10.59 6.75
CA ASP A 58 -11.43 -11.51 5.66
C ASP A 58 -12.88 -11.28 5.23
N MET A 59 -13.08 -10.79 4.01
CA MET A 59 -14.40 -10.51 3.47
C MET A 59 -14.79 -11.52 2.40
N SER A 60 -15.95 -12.16 2.57
CA SER A 60 -16.50 -13.03 1.52
C SER A 60 -16.81 -12.24 0.25
N ARG A 61 -16.27 -12.69 -0.89
CA ARG A 61 -16.55 -12.10 -2.21
C ARG A 61 -18.01 -12.17 -2.60
N ASN A 62 -18.76 -13.12 -2.04
CA ASN A 62 -20.21 -13.22 -2.22
C ASN A 62 -20.97 -12.12 -1.45
N PHE A 63 -20.49 -11.75 -0.26
CA PHE A 63 -21.03 -10.61 0.49
C PHE A 63 -20.68 -9.28 -0.23
N MET A 64 -19.51 -9.22 -0.86
CA MET A 64 -19.04 -8.11 -1.68
C MET A 64 -19.70 -8.02 -3.07
N GLY A 65 -20.62 -8.92 -3.43
CA GLY A 65 -21.14 -9.17 -4.78
C GLY A 65 -21.87 -8.00 -5.48
N GLY A 66 -21.18 -6.90 -5.74
CA GLY A 66 -21.72 -5.64 -6.27
C GLY A 66 -22.08 -4.60 -5.19
N ARG A 67 -21.81 -4.88 -3.90
CA ARG A 67 -22.10 -3.95 -2.81
C ARG A 67 -20.95 -2.96 -2.62
N ARG A 68 -21.31 -1.70 -2.38
CA ARG A 68 -20.40 -0.65 -1.91
C ARG A 68 -20.49 -0.62 -0.40
N PHE A 69 -19.36 -0.68 0.30
CA PHE A 69 -19.32 -0.54 1.76
C PHE A 69 -18.81 0.85 2.11
N LEU A 70 -19.50 1.55 2.99
CA LEU A 70 -18.99 2.79 3.56
C LEU A 70 -18.02 2.44 4.70
N ALA A 71 -16.73 2.56 4.43
CA ALA A 71 -15.69 2.53 5.44
C ALA A 71 -15.58 3.90 6.10
N ARG A 72 -15.70 3.93 7.43
CA ARG A 72 -15.51 5.14 8.24
C ARG A 72 -14.37 4.91 9.22
N PHE A 73 -13.46 5.88 9.27
CA PHE A 73 -12.25 5.90 10.10
C PHE A 73 -12.34 7.04 11.11
N GLU A 74 -12.24 6.71 12.39
CA GLU A 74 -12.45 7.68 13.49
C GLU A 74 -11.32 7.60 14.52
N ARG A 75 -10.80 8.77 14.92
CA ARG A 75 -9.86 8.90 16.04
C ARG A 75 -10.10 10.25 16.72
N GLU A 76 -10.10 10.25 18.05
CA GLU A 76 -10.22 11.48 18.81
C GLU A 76 -9.08 12.46 18.47
N GLY A 77 -9.41 13.73 18.26
CA GLY A 77 -8.45 14.75 17.81
C GLY A 77 -8.25 14.81 16.29
N TYR A 78 -8.75 13.84 15.53
CA TYR A 78 -8.59 13.79 14.07
C TYR A 78 -9.92 13.97 13.34
N VAL A 79 -9.84 14.41 12.09
CA VAL A 79 -10.99 14.52 11.19
C VAL A 79 -11.44 13.11 10.79
N THR A 80 -12.75 12.86 10.88
CA THR A 80 -13.36 11.60 10.45
C THR A 80 -13.22 11.46 8.94
N GLN A 81 -12.76 10.30 8.48
CA GLN A 81 -12.64 9.98 7.06
C GLN A 81 -13.64 8.90 6.67
N GLU A 82 -14.26 9.06 5.50
CA GLU A 82 -15.22 8.12 4.95
C GLU A 82 -14.86 7.76 3.50
N PHE A 83 -14.99 6.48 3.15
CA PHE A 83 -14.61 5.96 1.84
C PHE A 83 -15.51 4.81 1.41
N GLN A 84 -15.92 4.80 0.14
CA GLN A 84 -16.70 3.70 -0.42
C GLN A 84 -15.78 2.61 -1.01
N LEU A 85 -15.77 1.43 -0.38
CA LEU A 85 -15.11 0.23 -0.91
C LEU A 85 -15.96 -0.35 -2.04
N ASN A 86 -15.51 -0.20 -3.30
CA ASN A 86 -16.16 -0.75 -4.49
C ASN A 86 -15.45 -2.00 -5.02
N ARG A 87 -16.24 -2.96 -5.55
CA ARG A 87 -15.76 -4.22 -6.18
C ARG A 87 -15.09 -4.01 -7.54
N ASP A 88 -15.40 -2.93 -8.26
CA ASP A 88 -14.84 -2.70 -9.60
C ASP A 88 -13.41 -2.16 -9.50
N PHE A 89 -12.47 -3.08 -9.26
CA PHE A 89 -11.04 -2.83 -9.33
C PHE A 89 -10.62 -2.65 -10.79
N ASN A 90 -10.98 -1.52 -11.40
CA ASN A 90 -10.32 -1.09 -12.63
C ASN A 90 -8.92 -0.58 -12.27
N ALA A 91 -7.91 -1.06 -13.00
CA ALA A 91 -6.52 -0.61 -12.93
C ALA A 91 -6.35 0.91 -13.18
N VAL A 92 -7.41 1.59 -13.62
CA VAL A 92 -7.49 3.05 -13.83
C VAL A 92 -7.70 3.81 -12.52
N SER A 93 -8.18 3.17 -11.44
CA SER A 93 -8.34 3.82 -10.13
C SER A 93 -7.02 4.04 -9.37
N ILE A 94 -5.87 3.78 -10.01
CA ILE A 94 -4.55 3.93 -9.38
C ILE A 94 -4.15 5.41 -9.23
N LEU A 95 -4.76 6.35 -9.97
CA LEU A 95 -4.38 7.78 -9.90
C LEU A 95 -5.52 8.72 -10.33
N ASP A 96 -6.56 8.88 -9.51
CA ASP A 96 -7.46 10.05 -9.64
C ASP A 96 -7.38 10.89 -8.37
N ILE A 97 -6.30 11.64 -8.26
CA ILE A 97 -5.89 12.41 -7.07
C ILE A 97 -6.49 13.83 -7.12
N SER A 98 -7.54 14.08 -7.93
CA SER A 98 -8.00 15.44 -8.21
C SER A 98 -9.52 15.68 -8.25
N SER A 99 -10.39 14.69 -7.95
CA SER A 99 -11.84 14.92 -8.02
C SER A 99 -12.60 14.40 -6.78
N PRO A 100 -13.39 15.25 -6.09
CA PRO A 100 -13.98 14.92 -4.79
C PRO A 100 -15.16 13.94 -4.79
N ILE A 101 -15.61 13.38 -5.94
CA ILE A 101 -16.92 12.72 -5.98
C ILE A 101 -16.96 11.31 -6.59
N THR A 102 -15.98 10.83 -7.38
CA THR A 102 -16.28 9.64 -8.22
C THR A 102 -15.28 8.47 -8.27
N SER A 103 -14.15 8.50 -7.57
CA SER A 103 -13.16 7.42 -7.77
C SER A 103 -12.20 7.18 -6.60
N GLY A 104 -12.61 7.46 -5.36
CA GLY A 104 -11.76 7.15 -4.20
C GLY A 104 -10.43 7.92 -4.21
N GLY A 105 -10.47 9.10 -4.81
CA GLY A 105 -9.39 10.07 -4.86
C GLY A 105 -9.21 10.74 -3.51
N VAL A 106 -7.95 11.10 -3.24
CA VAL A 106 -7.49 11.89 -2.10
C VAL A 106 -8.42 13.08 -1.87
N ASP A 107 -9.39 12.96 -0.96
CA ASP A 107 -10.14 14.10 -0.46
C ASP A 107 -9.28 14.83 0.56
N VAL A 108 -8.34 15.63 0.02
CA VAL A 108 -7.44 16.49 0.78
C VAL A 108 -8.22 17.36 1.77
N LEU A 109 -9.53 17.60 1.64
CA LEU A 109 -10.26 18.42 2.61
C LEU A 109 -10.30 17.83 4.03
N THR A 110 -10.20 16.51 4.18
CA THR A 110 -10.40 15.83 5.48
C THR A 110 -9.29 14.85 5.86
N GLY A 111 -8.41 14.49 4.93
CA GLY A 111 -7.33 13.52 5.13
C GLY A 111 -6.87 12.94 3.80
N SER A 112 -6.19 11.79 3.81
CA SER A 112 -5.97 11.05 2.56
C SER A 112 -6.09 9.56 2.81
N ILE A 113 -6.99 8.92 2.07
CA ILE A 113 -7.01 7.47 1.97
C ILE A 113 -6.23 7.11 0.71
N MET A 114 -5.16 6.37 0.91
CA MET A 114 -4.30 5.93 -0.17
C MET A 114 -4.43 4.42 -0.33
N LYS A 115 -4.81 4.02 -1.54
CA LYS A 115 -4.97 2.63 -1.94
C LYS A 115 -3.80 2.24 -2.85
N PHE A 116 -3.02 1.25 -2.43
CA PHE A 116 -1.77 0.91 -3.12
C PHE A 116 -1.74 -0.51 -3.69
N SER A 117 -2.60 -1.36 -3.15
CA SER A 117 -2.93 -2.65 -3.71
C SER A 117 -4.45 -2.77 -3.74
N PRO A 118 -5.05 -3.66 -4.55
CA PRO A 118 -6.47 -3.94 -4.48
C PRO A 118 -6.96 -4.28 -3.06
N ARG A 119 -6.08 -4.71 -2.16
CA ARG A 119 -6.44 -5.23 -0.84
C ARG A 119 -5.79 -4.51 0.34
N ASP A 120 -4.90 -3.54 0.10
CA ASP A 120 -4.18 -2.85 1.16
C ASP A 120 -4.47 -1.33 1.11
N TYR A 121 -4.97 -0.82 2.23
CA TYR A 121 -5.43 0.55 2.42
C TYR A 121 -4.62 1.23 3.52
N HIS A 122 -4.13 2.43 3.24
CA HIS A 122 -3.51 3.28 4.26
C HIS A 122 -4.33 4.56 4.42
N VAL A 123 -4.61 4.94 5.66
CA VAL A 123 -5.37 6.14 6.00
C VAL A 123 -4.45 7.15 6.68
N GLN A 124 -4.23 8.27 6.02
CA GLN A 124 -3.54 9.43 6.57
C GLN A 124 -4.57 10.29 7.32
N MET A 125 -4.61 10.17 8.63
CA MET A 125 -5.45 10.98 9.53
C MET A 125 -4.91 12.41 9.64
N LEU A 126 -5.80 13.38 9.46
CA LEU A 126 -5.53 14.81 9.66
C LEU A 126 -6.01 15.22 11.05
N GLU A 127 -5.14 15.86 11.84
CA GLU A 127 -5.55 16.45 13.11
C GLU A 127 -6.52 17.60 12.89
N LYS A 128 -7.53 17.74 13.76
CA LYS A 128 -8.52 18.83 13.69
C LYS A 128 -7.88 20.22 13.88
N SER A 129 -6.72 20.28 14.54
CA SER A 129 -5.93 21.49 14.73
C SER A 129 -5.06 21.84 13.52
N ASP A 130 -4.91 20.93 12.57
CA ASP A 130 -4.10 21.14 11.37
C ASP A 130 -4.98 21.34 10.13
N SER A 131 -4.35 21.68 9.02
CA SER A 131 -4.98 21.83 7.71
C SER A 131 -4.29 20.92 6.70
N ALA A 132 -5.03 20.44 5.73
CA ALA A 132 -4.42 19.61 4.69
C ALA A 132 -3.52 20.37 3.72
N SER A 133 -3.53 21.71 3.78
CA SER A 133 -2.55 22.56 3.11
C SER A 133 -1.27 22.74 3.94
N SER A 134 -1.22 22.27 5.19
CA SER A 134 -0.04 22.38 6.03
C SER A 134 1.13 21.68 5.39
N GLN A 135 2.31 22.30 5.50
CA GLN A 135 3.53 21.74 4.93
C GLN A 135 3.87 20.40 5.59
N ALA A 136 3.64 20.26 6.90
CA ALA A 136 3.90 19.04 7.64
C ALA A 136 3.01 17.89 7.17
N PHE A 137 1.70 18.12 7.03
CA PHE A 137 0.76 17.10 6.55
C PHE A 137 1.08 16.68 5.11
N ARG A 138 1.31 17.64 4.22
CA ARG A 138 1.67 17.38 2.81
C ARG A 138 2.95 16.57 2.70
N ARG A 139 3.96 16.91 3.50
CA ARG A 139 5.23 16.18 3.54
C ARG A 139 5.04 14.74 4.05
N SER A 140 4.29 14.55 5.14
CA SER A 140 3.94 13.20 5.61
C SER A 140 3.25 12.40 4.51
N LEU A 141 2.25 12.99 3.87
CA LEU A 141 1.49 12.35 2.80
C LEU A 141 2.39 11.93 1.62
N GLU A 142 3.28 12.80 1.18
CA GLU A 142 4.24 12.51 0.11
C GLU A 142 5.19 11.36 0.48
N LEU A 143 5.65 11.32 1.74
CA LEU A 143 6.55 10.29 2.24
C LEU A 143 5.88 8.92 2.31
N TYR A 144 4.69 8.85 2.88
CA TYR A 144 3.90 7.62 2.88
C TYR A 144 3.58 7.18 1.45
N ARG A 145 3.14 8.10 0.57
CA ARG A 145 2.88 7.80 -0.85
C ARG A 145 4.12 7.23 -1.55
N PHE A 146 5.30 7.81 -1.32
CA PHE A 146 6.54 7.33 -1.92
C PHE A 146 6.88 5.92 -1.41
N ALA A 147 6.89 5.72 -0.09
CA ALA A 147 7.21 4.43 0.51
C ALA A 147 6.25 3.34 0.04
N LEU A 148 4.97 3.65 -0.06
CA LEU A 148 3.91 2.72 -0.46
C LEU A 148 4.00 2.34 -1.95
N THR A 149 4.36 3.29 -2.82
CA THR A 149 4.48 3.04 -4.26
C THR A 149 5.83 2.44 -4.68
N ASN A 150 6.88 2.63 -3.89
CA ASN A 150 8.24 2.23 -4.22
C ASN A 150 8.84 1.20 -3.26
N HIS A 151 8.05 0.62 -2.35
CA HIS A 151 8.52 -0.24 -1.27
C HIS A 151 9.55 -1.30 -1.71
N ALA A 152 9.22 -2.09 -2.74
CA ALA A 152 10.10 -3.15 -3.22
C ALA A 152 11.47 -2.60 -3.68
N ARG A 153 11.47 -1.51 -4.47
CA ARG A 153 12.70 -0.88 -4.95
C ARG A 153 13.48 -0.20 -3.82
N LEU A 154 12.77 0.37 -2.86
CA LEU A 154 13.37 0.95 -1.66
C LEU A 154 14.08 -0.14 -0.84
N GLN A 155 13.45 -1.29 -0.63
CA GLN A 155 14.09 -2.43 0.05
C GLN A 155 15.30 -2.96 -0.73
N GLU A 156 15.22 -3.05 -2.07
CA GLU A 156 16.35 -3.42 -2.91
C GLU A 156 17.52 -2.44 -2.79
N ASP A 157 17.26 -1.13 -2.80
CA ASP A 157 18.28 -0.10 -2.64
C ASP A 157 18.92 -0.15 -1.24
N ILE A 158 18.12 -0.34 -0.19
CA ILE A 158 18.62 -0.51 1.19
C ILE A 158 19.51 -1.76 1.30
N ALA A 159 19.07 -2.89 0.74
CA ALA A 159 19.83 -4.14 0.75
C ALA A 159 21.15 -4.03 -0.01
N ARG A 160 21.18 -3.24 -1.09
CA ARG A 160 22.41 -2.93 -1.85
C ARG A 160 23.30 -1.90 -1.17
N GLY A 161 22.79 -1.15 -0.20
CA GLY A 161 23.49 -0.04 0.44
C GLY A 161 23.48 1.26 -0.37
N ALA A 162 22.78 1.31 -1.51
CA ALA A 162 22.72 2.47 -2.39
C ALA A 162 21.60 2.34 -3.44
N GLY A 163 21.11 3.47 -3.94
CA GLY A 163 20.25 3.55 -5.11
C GLY A 163 19.27 4.73 -5.07
N SER A 164 18.65 5.00 -6.21
CA SER A 164 17.89 6.23 -6.43
C SER A 164 16.61 6.34 -5.60
N HIS A 165 15.97 5.23 -5.21
CA HIS A 165 14.77 5.26 -4.38
C HIS A 165 15.14 5.53 -2.93
N LEU A 166 16.25 4.97 -2.44
CA LEU A 166 16.80 5.32 -1.13
C LEU A 166 17.19 6.80 -1.09
N GLU A 167 17.93 7.29 -2.08
CA GLU A 167 18.34 8.69 -2.17
C GLU A 167 17.13 9.63 -2.23
N THR A 168 16.12 9.30 -3.04
CA THR A 168 14.89 10.11 -3.16
C THR A 168 14.09 10.08 -1.86
N PHE A 169 13.94 8.92 -1.23
CA PHE A 169 13.24 8.80 0.04
C PHE A 169 13.93 9.64 1.12
N ALA A 170 15.25 9.52 1.26
CA ALA A 170 16.02 10.31 2.21
C ALA A 170 15.94 11.81 1.92
N TRP A 171 15.95 12.22 0.66
CA TRP A 171 15.77 13.62 0.25
C TRP A 171 14.39 14.17 0.64
N LEU A 172 13.32 13.39 0.44
CA LEU A 172 11.97 13.76 0.88
C LEU A 172 11.90 13.88 2.41
N VAL A 173 12.56 12.98 3.14
CA VAL A 173 12.63 13.04 4.61
C VAL A 173 13.45 14.26 5.04
N GLY A 174 14.54 14.58 4.35
CA GLY A 174 15.33 15.79 4.57
C GLY A 174 14.63 17.09 4.17
N ASN A 175 13.40 17.03 3.62
CA ASN A 175 12.67 18.19 3.09
C ASN A 175 13.50 18.98 2.07
N GLY A 176 14.26 18.25 1.24
CA GLY A 176 15.13 18.81 0.22
C GLY A 176 16.53 19.23 0.68
N ASP A 177 16.84 19.16 1.98
CA ASP A 177 18.17 19.44 2.50
C ASP A 177 19.12 18.26 2.26
N GLU A 178 20.22 18.50 1.54
CA GLU A 178 21.18 17.45 1.20
C GLU A 178 21.94 16.88 2.40
N ALA A 179 22.23 17.70 3.41
CA ALA A 179 22.95 17.24 4.60
C ALA A 179 22.05 16.31 5.43
N ALA A 180 20.79 16.71 5.63
CA ALA A 180 19.76 15.88 6.25
C ALA A 180 19.54 14.60 5.46
N ALA A 181 19.44 14.66 4.12
CA ALA A 181 19.29 13.48 3.28
C ALA A 181 20.46 12.49 3.46
N ARG A 182 21.69 12.98 3.52
CA ARG A 182 22.88 12.12 3.78
C ARG A 182 22.81 11.47 5.16
N LEU A 183 22.42 12.21 6.19
CA LEU A 183 22.25 11.66 7.54
C LEU A 183 21.14 10.60 7.59
N VAL A 184 20.00 10.87 6.96
CA VAL A 184 18.88 9.92 6.88
C VAL A 184 19.29 8.66 6.13
N SER A 185 19.95 8.77 4.97
CA SER A 185 20.46 7.60 4.25
C SER A 185 21.42 6.78 5.09
N ALA A 186 22.38 7.42 5.76
CA ALA A 186 23.32 6.72 6.63
C ALA A 186 22.59 5.96 7.75
N ALA A 187 21.65 6.62 8.43
CA ALA A 187 20.85 5.99 9.48
C ALA A 187 20.01 4.82 8.98
N ILE A 188 19.38 4.93 7.80
CA ILE A 188 18.64 3.83 7.16
C ILE A 188 19.54 2.62 6.93
N LEU A 189 20.77 2.84 6.45
CA LEU A 189 21.71 1.75 6.19
C LEU A 189 22.22 1.10 7.47
N ASP A 190 22.53 1.90 8.49
CA ASP A 190 22.94 1.41 9.81
C ASP A 190 21.84 0.57 10.49
N HIS A 191 20.56 0.90 10.24
CA HIS A 191 19.40 0.17 10.77
C HIS A 191 18.76 -0.79 9.76
N SER A 192 19.44 -1.10 8.65
CA SER A 192 18.90 -1.93 7.56
C SER A 192 18.41 -3.30 8.04
N ALA A 193 19.07 -3.90 9.03
CA ALA A 193 18.67 -5.17 9.63
C ALA A 193 17.26 -5.13 10.27
N ALA A 194 16.84 -3.97 10.78
CA ALA A 194 15.50 -3.77 11.32
C ALA A 194 14.48 -3.44 10.23
N LEU A 195 14.88 -2.71 9.18
CA LEU A 195 13.99 -2.19 8.12
C LEU A 195 13.70 -3.20 6.99
N LEU A 196 14.68 -4.03 6.61
CA LEU A 196 14.54 -5.00 5.53
C LEU A 196 13.54 -6.14 5.80
N PRO A 197 13.34 -6.61 7.06
CA PRO A 197 12.32 -7.61 7.36
C PRO A 197 10.87 -7.11 7.21
N ALA A 198 10.63 -5.80 7.05
CA ALA A 198 9.29 -5.27 6.91
C ALA A 198 8.58 -5.86 5.67
N PRO A 199 7.51 -6.66 5.85
CA PRO A 199 6.87 -7.35 4.72
C PRO A 199 5.99 -6.41 3.90
N THR A 200 5.64 -5.24 4.45
CA THR A 200 4.73 -4.27 3.83
C THR A 200 5.24 -2.85 4.03
N ALA A 201 4.88 -1.96 3.12
CA ALA A 201 5.26 -0.56 3.21
C ALA A 201 4.77 0.15 4.48
N PRO A 202 3.54 -0.07 5.00
CA PRO A 202 3.15 0.50 6.28
C PRO A 202 4.03 0.03 7.44
N GLU A 203 4.44 -1.24 7.44
CA GLU A 203 5.34 -1.75 8.48
C GLU A 203 6.75 -1.14 8.35
N PHE A 204 7.25 -1.00 7.11
CA PHE A 204 8.50 -0.30 6.85
C PHE A 204 8.45 1.14 7.37
N VAL A 205 7.39 1.90 7.08
CA VAL A 205 7.28 3.29 7.53
C VAL A 205 7.19 3.38 9.06
N ARG A 206 6.49 2.46 9.73
CA ARG A 206 6.46 2.41 11.20
C ARG A 206 7.83 2.16 11.80
N GLN A 207 8.57 1.20 11.28
CA GLN A 207 9.92 0.89 11.76
C GLN A 207 10.88 2.04 11.48
N PHE A 208 10.72 2.69 10.32
CA PHE A 208 11.46 3.89 9.97
C PHE A 208 11.15 5.07 10.91
N ASP A 209 9.88 5.34 11.26
CA ASP A 209 9.55 6.41 12.22
C ASP A 209 10.11 6.12 13.63
N ARG A 210 10.12 4.85 14.05
CA ARG A 210 10.78 4.44 15.31
C ARG A 210 12.28 4.71 15.27
N MET A 211 12.95 4.36 14.18
CA MET A 211 14.37 4.67 13.97
C MET A 211 14.63 6.18 14.07
N LEU A 212 13.81 7.01 13.41
CA LEU A 212 13.93 8.46 13.50
C LEU A 212 13.71 8.98 14.93
N ALA A 213 12.82 8.36 15.70
CA ALA A 213 12.52 8.76 17.08
C ALA A 213 13.67 8.47 18.05
N GLU A 214 14.47 7.44 17.78
CA GLU A 214 15.61 7.02 18.60
C GLU A 214 16.87 7.85 18.34
N ASP A 215 16.98 8.50 17.17
CA ASP A 215 18.11 9.34 16.79
C ASP A 215 17.86 10.82 17.13
N ALA A 216 18.72 11.39 18.00
CA ALA A 216 18.60 12.76 18.46
C ALA A 216 18.72 13.82 17.35
N LEU A 217 19.46 13.54 16.28
CA LEU A 217 19.63 14.40 15.12
C LEU A 217 18.46 14.28 14.14
N LEU A 218 17.85 13.10 14.07
CA LEU A 218 16.81 12.81 13.08
C LEU A 218 15.38 12.93 13.61
N ARG A 219 15.17 13.02 14.92
CA ARG A 219 13.83 13.15 15.55
C ARG A 219 12.96 14.28 15.00
N THR A 220 13.56 15.33 14.43
CA THR A 220 12.84 16.45 13.82
C THR A 220 12.22 16.11 12.47
N TYR A 221 12.59 14.98 11.86
CA TYR A 221 12.10 14.52 10.57
C TYR A 221 11.07 13.39 10.67
N ARG A 222 10.60 13.09 11.90
CA ARG A 222 9.53 12.13 12.15
C ARG A 222 8.28 12.43 11.32
N LEU A 223 7.57 11.37 10.98
CA LEU A 223 6.39 11.40 10.11
C LEU A 223 5.08 11.54 10.89
N ASN A 224 5.18 11.54 12.23
CA ASN A 224 4.12 11.47 13.26
C ASN A 224 3.63 10.05 13.54
#